data_AF-A0A6I9NKH1-F1
#
_entry.id   AF-A0A6I9NKH1-F1
#
_cell.length_a   1.000
_cell.length_b   1.000
_cell.length_c   1.000
_cell.angle_alpha   90.00
_cell.angle_beta   90.00
_cell.angle_gamma   90.00
#
_symmetry.space_group_name_H-M   'P 1'
#
loop_
_entity.id
_entity.type
_entity.pdbx_description
1 polymer ?
#
loop_
_entity_poly.entity_id
_entity_poly.type
_entity_poly.pdbx_seq_one_letter_code
_entity_poly.pdbx_strand_id
1 'polypeptide(L)'
;KFILMDNPSKLYTIIQEDLPAANGIIHIIDQPMTNTLSDRSLRDEQFADKTIGEILTKDDKYNRFLSLVDNCGSPPPLRGLGPLTVFVPSNDAVDKSRDGSILYMLNSAKYKLQELLRHHVFSKAGLTVAELATLPQIRTMANQIVTITVSEDGAILLGEKGIRLSSTNIMASNGIIHLIDGLLFPPSILPILPHRCDVTESKITVGPCVHCSYLFETDCPEGTTELDSHQTGCTYIVSRLNTQLSSGCAKFCNATNTVAQCCKGFYGPDCKPCIGGFEHPCYDKGACFDGIQGNGSCSCQSGFKGVACHICADPSKHGEKCDEECRCVHGVCDNRPGSAGVCRRGSCLEGYSGEHCDRTATPCNSDGQQEHCHIHAYCTHTGLENKCWCRDGYDGDGHSCSPINPCLLSSRGGCNTNARCEYAGPGNASCVCAEGWTGDGRVCVEIKNCQLKRRGGCSPNADCNHIGPGQ
;
A
#
# COMPACT_ATOMS: atom_id res chain seq x y z
N LYS A 1 -17.55 -8.40 -35.04
CA LYS A 1 -16.20 -7.77 -35.02
C LYS A 1 -15.40 -8.41 -33.90
N PHE A 2 -14.11 -8.60 -34.06
CA PHE A 2 -13.26 -9.25 -33.05
C PHE A 2 -11.83 -8.67 -33.08
N ILE A 3 -11.07 -8.92 -32.01
CA ILE A 3 -9.64 -8.63 -31.92
C ILE A 3 -8.87 -9.93 -31.77
N LEU A 4 -7.61 -9.96 -32.22
CA LEU A 4 -6.71 -11.07 -31.93
C LEU A 4 -6.08 -10.82 -30.55
N MET A 5 -6.03 -11.84 -29.69
CA MET A 5 -5.45 -11.71 -28.34
C MET A 5 -3.99 -11.24 -28.36
N ASP A 6 -3.24 -11.60 -29.40
CA ASP A 6 -1.84 -11.21 -29.57
C ASP A 6 -1.65 -9.80 -30.18
N ASN A 7 -2.73 -9.18 -30.65
CA ASN A 7 -2.73 -7.82 -31.18
C ASN A 7 -4.08 -7.11 -30.95
N PRO A 8 -4.37 -6.70 -29.70
CA PRO A 8 -5.65 -6.09 -29.34
C PRO A 8 -5.88 -4.71 -29.99
N SER A 9 -4.84 -4.10 -30.58
CA SER A 9 -4.94 -2.79 -31.23
C SER A 9 -5.58 -2.81 -32.63
N LYS A 10 -5.77 -3.99 -33.24
CA LYS A 10 -6.33 -4.12 -34.60
C LYS A 10 -7.69 -4.83 -34.56
N LEU A 11 -8.69 -4.15 -35.12
CA LEU A 11 -10.08 -4.62 -35.16
C LEU A 11 -10.37 -5.33 -36.50
N TYR A 12 -10.99 -6.50 -36.45
CA TYR A 12 -11.41 -7.29 -37.61
C TYR A 12 -12.94 -7.38 -37.70
N THR A 13 -13.46 -7.40 -38.92
CA THR A 13 -14.88 -7.58 -39.19
C THR A 13 -15.10 -8.92 -39.88
N ILE A 14 -16.03 -9.70 -39.36
CA ILE A 14 -16.50 -10.92 -40.04
C ILE A 14 -17.49 -10.47 -41.10
N ILE A 15 -17.18 -10.72 -42.37
CA ILE A 15 -18.07 -10.47 -43.51
C ILE A 15 -19.15 -11.56 -43.56
N GLN A 16 -18.78 -12.80 -43.28
CA GLN A 16 -19.67 -13.95 -43.35
C GLN A 16 -19.29 -14.99 -42.30
N GLU A 17 -20.27 -15.47 -41.53
CA GLU A 17 -20.06 -16.39 -40.41
C GLU A 17 -20.68 -17.77 -40.65
N ASP A 18 -20.21 -18.75 -39.88
CA ASP A 18 -20.79 -20.09 -39.73
C ASP A 18 -20.94 -20.90 -41.02
N LEU A 19 -20.01 -20.78 -41.96
CA LEU A 19 -20.02 -21.60 -43.17
C LEU A 19 -19.59 -23.03 -42.82
N PRO A 20 -20.48 -24.04 -42.93
CA PRO A 20 -20.13 -25.40 -42.55
C PRO A 20 -19.22 -26.04 -43.60
N ALA A 21 -18.19 -26.74 -43.13
CA ALA A 21 -17.27 -27.55 -43.92
C ALA A 21 -17.22 -28.98 -43.36
N ALA A 22 -16.75 -29.94 -44.16
CA ALA A 22 -16.70 -31.35 -43.79
C ALA A 22 -15.89 -31.62 -42.50
N ASN A 23 -15.03 -30.70 -42.09
CA ASN A 23 -14.13 -30.81 -40.95
C ASN A 23 -14.11 -29.54 -40.06
N GLY A 24 -15.12 -28.67 -40.15
CA GLY A 24 -15.15 -27.47 -39.32
C GLY A 24 -16.10 -26.39 -39.82
N ILE A 25 -15.82 -25.16 -39.40
CA ILE A 25 -16.61 -23.96 -39.70
C ILE A 25 -15.66 -22.91 -40.27
N ILE A 26 -16.10 -22.19 -41.30
CA ILE A 26 -15.34 -21.13 -41.96
C ILE A 26 -16.01 -19.77 -41.67
N HIS A 27 -15.21 -18.77 -41.32
CA HIS A 27 -15.63 -17.37 -41.25
C HIS A 27 -14.82 -16.56 -42.26
N ILE A 28 -15.47 -15.70 -43.05
CA ILE A 28 -14.82 -14.77 -43.99
C ILE A 28 -14.63 -13.43 -43.30
N ILE A 29 -13.44 -12.84 -43.41
CA ILE A 29 -13.05 -11.60 -42.74
C ILE A 29 -12.68 -10.49 -43.73
N ASP A 30 -12.78 -9.24 -43.29
CA ASP A 30 -12.60 -8.01 -44.08
C ASP A 30 -11.16 -7.74 -44.55
N GLN A 31 -10.18 -8.32 -43.86
CA GLN A 31 -8.77 -8.14 -44.17
C GLN A 31 -7.96 -9.36 -43.71
N PRO A 32 -6.86 -9.69 -44.40
CA PRO A 32 -6.00 -10.79 -43.98
C PRO A 32 -5.40 -10.53 -42.59
N MET A 33 -5.33 -11.58 -41.78
CA MET A 33 -4.58 -11.56 -40.54
C MET A 33 -3.09 -11.54 -40.85
N THR A 34 -2.52 -10.34 -40.98
CA THR A 34 -1.07 -10.17 -41.09
C THR A 34 -0.44 -10.43 -39.73
N ASN A 35 0.04 -11.65 -39.54
CA ASN A 35 0.93 -11.99 -38.43
C ASN A 35 2.18 -11.13 -38.56
N THR A 36 2.36 -10.17 -37.65
CA THR A 36 3.67 -9.56 -37.37
C THR A 36 4.60 -10.57 -36.69
N LEU A 37 4.50 -11.87 -37.00
CA LEU A 37 5.30 -12.94 -36.43
C LEU A 37 6.65 -13.09 -37.14
N SER A 38 6.82 -12.63 -38.38
CA SER A 38 8.13 -12.73 -39.03
C SER A 38 9.19 -11.79 -38.45
N ASP A 39 8.79 -10.75 -37.69
CA ASP A 39 9.72 -9.85 -36.98
C ASP A 39 9.64 -10.00 -35.43
N ARG A 40 8.60 -10.70 -34.91
CA ARG A 40 8.44 -10.96 -33.46
C ARG A 40 8.91 -12.35 -33.02
N SER A 41 8.74 -13.42 -33.81
CA SER A 41 9.24 -14.75 -33.42
C SER A 41 10.76 -14.79 -33.32
N LEU A 42 11.45 -13.97 -34.11
CA LEU A 42 12.90 -13.80 -34.03
C LEU A 42 13.38 -13.07 -32.75
N ARG A 43 12.51 -12.31 -32.07
CA ARG A 43 12.85 -11.57 -30.84
C ARG A 43 12.48 -12.34 -29.57
N ASP A 44 11.39 -13.10 -29.59
CA ASP A 44 10.96 -13.92 -28.44
C ASP A 44 11.90 -15.13 -28.21
N GLU A 45 12.55 -15.66 -29.26
CA GLU A 45 13.64 -16.63 -29.13
C GLU A 45 15.01 -15.98 -28.84
N GLN A 46 15.19 -14.68 -29.09
CA GLN A 46 16.48 -13.97 -28.98
C GLN A 46 17.01 -13.81 -27.55
N PHE A 47 16.13 -13.98 -26.57
CA PHE A 47 16.42 -13.75 -25.16
C PHE A 47 16.10 -14.94 -24.26
N ALA A 48 15.64 -16.06 -24.82
CA ALA A 48 15.28 -17.26 -24.06
C ALA A 48 16.47 -17.87 -23.30
N ASP A 49 17.70 -17.64 -23.77
CA ASP A 49 18.95 -18.05 -23.11
C ASP A 49 19.44 -17.05 -22.04
N LYS A 50 18.92 -15.81 -22.03
CA LYS A 50 19.38 -14.71 -21.18
C LYS A 50 18.47 -14.50 -19.99
N THR A 51 19.08 -14.16 -18.87
CA THR A 51 18.34 -13.74 -17.67
C THR A 51 17.69 -12.38 -17.87
N ILE A 52 16.64 -12.09 -17.10
CA ILE A 52 15.99 -10.78 -17.09
C ILE A 52 17.01 -9.66 -16.91
N GLY A 53 17.91 -9.78 -15.94
CA GLY A 53 18.95 -8.78 -15.71
C GLY A 53 19.87 -8.53 -16.92
N GLU A 54 20.16 -9.55 -17.73
CA GLU A 54 20.96 -9.39 -18.96
C GLU A 54 20.17 -8.75 -20.10
N ILE A 55 18.87 -9.04 -20.20
CA ILE A 55 17.98 -8.39 -21.17
C ILE A 55 17.92 -6.90 -20.88
N LEU A 56 17.73 -6.51 -19.62
CA LEU A 56 17.64 -5.10 -19.23
C LEU A 56 18.92 -4.31 -19.52
N THR A 57 20.09 -4.92 -19.39
CA THR A 57 21.38 -4.27 -19.67
C THR A 57 21.65 -4.05 -21.17
N LYS A 58 21.02 -4.83 -22.05
CA LYS A 58 21.33 -4.80 -23.50
C LYS A 58 20.49 -3.82 -24.31
N ASP A 59 19.40 -3.33 -23.75
CA ASP A 59 18.40 -2.53 -24.50
C ASP A 59 18.12 -1.21 -23.79
N ASP A 60 18.35 -0.10 -24.52
CA ASP A 60 18.22 1.25 -24.00
C ASP A 60 16.80 1.60 -23.54
N LYS A 61 15.79 0.84 -23.97
CA LYS A 61 14.39 1.05 -23.52
C LYS A 61 14.19 0.81 -22.02
N TYR A 62 15.15 0.18 -21.34
CA TYR A 62 15.08 -0.13 -19.90
C TYR A 62 16.05 0.68 -19.04
N ASN A 63 16.83 1.60 -19.62
CA ASN A 63 17.96 2.22 -18.94
C ASN A 63 17.56 3.04 -17.69
N ARG A 64 16.37 3.65 -17.65
CA ARG A 64 15.90 4.40 -16.47
C ARG A 64 15.60 3.47 -15.31
N PHE A 65 14.90 2.37 -15.57
CA PHE A 65 14.63 1.37 -14.54
C PHE A 65 15.93 0.70 -14.06
N LEU A 66 16.83 0.35 -14.99
CA LEU A 66 18.12 -0.23 -14.65
C LEU A 66 18.96 0.71 -13.77
N SER A 67 18.95 2.01 -14.07
CA SER A 67 19.62 3.01 -13.23
C SER A 67 19.09 3.02 -11.79
N LEU A 68 17.78 2.85 -11.58
CA LEU A 68 17.21 2.71 -10.24
C LEU A 68 17.67 1.42 -9.55
N VAL A 69 17.68 0.31 -10.29
CA VAL A 69 18.17 -0.99 -9.79
C VAL A 69 19.63 -0.91 -9.36
N ASP A 70 20.50 -0.31 -10.18
CA ASP A 70 21.93 -0.22 -9.91
C ASP A 70 22.25 0.70 -8.72
N ASN A 71 21.43 1.73 -8.48
CA ASN A 71 21.68 2.73 -7.44
C ASN A 71 20.90 2.49 -6.12
N CYS A 72 20.09 1.44 -6.01
CA CYS A 72 19.32 1.15 -4.81
C CYS A 72 20.13 0.46 -3.68
N GLY A 73 21.35 0.00 -3.96
CA GLY A 73 22.24 -0.69 -3.02
C GLY A 73 21.86 -2.14 -2.69
N SER A 74 20.58 -2.51 -2.75
CA SER A 74 20.10 -3.90 -2.59
C SER A 74 19.03 -4.21 -3.65
N PRO A 75 19.46 -4.57 -4.88
CA PRO A 75 18.53 -4.79 -5.99
C PRO A 75 17.75 -6.11 -5.84
N PRO A 76 16.54 -6.21 -6.42
CA PRO A 76 15.87 -7.50 -6.56
C PRO A 76 16.73 -8.48 -7.39
N PRO A 77 16.61 -9.80 -7.18
CA PRO A 77 17.48 -10.81 -7.79
C PRO A 77 17.13 -11.08 -9.26
N LEU A 78 17.25 -10.08 -10.14
CA LEU A 78 16.87 -10.15 -11.56
C LEU A 78 17.74 -11.13 -12.39
N ARG A 79 18.92 -11.49 -11.87
CA ARG A 79 19.81 -12.53 -12.42
C ARG A 79 19.77 -13.84 -11.62
N GLY A 80 18.95 -13.89 -10.57
CA GLY A 80 18.82 -15.04 -9.69
C GLY A 80 17.95 -16.14 -10.30
N LEU A 81 17.68 -17.16 -9.49
CA LEU A 81 16.81 -18.26 -9.86
C LEU A 81 15.38 -17.76 -10.09
N GLY A 82 14.83 -18.17 -11.23
CA GLY A 82 13.44 -17.96 -11.59
C GLY A 82 12.50 -19.05 -11.06
N PRO A 83 11.23 -19.04 -11.46
CA PRO A 83 10.65 -18.12 -12.44
C PRO A 83 10.16 -16.80 -11.81
N LEU A 84 10.49 -15.68 -12.46
CA LEU A 84 10.06 -14.33 -12.07
C LEU A 84 9.05 -13.76 -13.08
N THR A 85 8.16 -12.89 -12.61
CA THR A 85 7.44 -11.92 -13.46
C THR A 85 7.87 -10.52 -13.06
N VAL A 86 8.44 -9.76 -13.99
CA VAL A 86 8.97 -8.42 -13.71
C VAL A 86 8.21 -7.39 -14.52
N PHE A 87 7.60 -6.44 -13.81
CA PHE A 87 6.89 -5.31 -14.40
C PHE A 87 7.87 -4.15 -14.54
N VAL A 88 8.38 -3.90 -15.74
CA VAL A 88 9.40 -2.88 -15.98
C VAL A 88 8.72 -1.58 -16.42
N PRO A 89 8.84 -0.47 -15.68
CA PRO A 89 8.34 0.82 -16.13
C PRO A 89 9.11 1.28 -17.38
N SER A 90 8.39 1.87 -18.33
CA SER A 90 9.03 2.54 -19.48
C SER A 90 9.87 3.73 -19.02
N ASN A 91 10.86 4.13 -19.83
CA ASN A 91 11.69 5.30 -19.52
C ASN A 91 10.84 6.57 -19.31
N ASP A 92 9.79 6.74 -20.12
CA ASP A 92 8.82 7.84 -19.99
C ASP A 92 8.02 7.77 -18.67
N ALA A 93 7.63 6.57 -18.22
CA ALA A 93 6.97 6.38 -16.93
C ALA A 93 7.85 6.79 -15.74
N VAL A 94 9.16 6.49 -15.80
CA VAL A 94 10.12 6.91 -14.77
C VAL A 94 10.35 8.42 -14.83
N ASP A 95 10.51 8.99 -16.03
CA ASP A 95 10.75 10.43 -16.22
C ASP A 95 9.56 11.29 -15.78
N LYS A 96 8.32 10.80 -15.97
CA LYS A 96 7.09 11.45 -15.46
C LYS A 96 7.01 11.49 -13.93
N SER A 97 7.77 10.64 -13.24
CA SER A 97 7.76 10.51 -11.77
C SER A 97 8.87 11.34 -11.10
N ARG A 98 9.40 12.36 -11.79
CA ARG A 98 10.49 13.25 -11.33
C ARG A 98 10.00 14.48 -10.56
N ASP A 99 9.16 14.26 -9.55
CA ASP A 99 8.67 15.28 -8.61
C ASP A 99 9.59 15.48 -7.39
N GLY A 100 10.81 14.94 -7.44
CA GLY A 100 11.76 14.87 -6.32
C GLY A 100 11.66 13.58 -5.50
N SER A 101 10.61 12.78 -5.66
CA SER A 101 10.45 11.51 -4.94
C SER A 101 11.54 10.49 -5.27
N ILE A 102 11.85 10.29 -6.56
CA ILE A 102 12.93 9.39 -7.01
C ILE A 102 14.29 9.85 -6.45
N LEU A 103 14.57 11.16 -6.50
CA LEU A 103 15.83 11.71 -5.98
C LEU A 103 15.95 11.51 -4.47
N TYR A 104 14.86 11.71 -3.73
CA TYR A 104 14.79 11.41 -2.30
C TYR A 104 15.05 9.94 -2.01
N MET A 105 14.44 9.03 -2.78
CA MET A 105 14.65 7.59 -2.63
C MET A 105 16.08 7.15 -2.97
N LEU A 106 16.74 7.79 -3.94
CA LEU A 106 18.13 7.49 -4.31
C LEU A 106 19.14 7.94 -3.23
N ASN A 107 18.90 9.10 -2.62
CA ASN A 107 19.88 9.74 -1.74
C ASN A 107 19.60 9.51 -0.25
N SER A 108 18.35 9.71 0.17
CA SER A 108 17.98 9.83 1.59
C SER A 108 17.13 8.66 2.08
N ALA A 109 16.42 7.96 1.20
CA ALA A 109 15.51 6.86 1.56
C ALA A 109 15.65 5.64 0.66
N LYS A 110 16.86 5.07 0.60
CA LYS A 110 17.16 3.88 -0.23
C LYS A 110 16.25 2.69 0.04
N TYR A 111 15.81 2.50 1.28
CA TYR A 111 14.88 1.42 1.61
C TYR A 111 13.53 1.55 0.86
N LYS A 112 13.04 2.78 0.65
CA LYS A 112 11.82 3.03 -0.15
C LYS A 112 12.06 2.67 -1.62
N LEU A 113 13.25 2.94 -2.15
CA LEU A 113 13.62 2.53 -3.50
C LEU A 113 13.67 1.01 -3.64
N GLN A 114 14.31 0.33 -2.69
CA GLN A 114 14.39 -1.13 -2.65
C GLN A 114 13.00 -1.74 -2.61
N GLU A 115 12.11 -1.20 -1.79
CA GLU A 115 10.74 -1.67 -1.71
C GLU A 115 9.95 -1.40 -3.00
N LEU A 116 10.10 -0.23 -3.60
CA LEU A 116 9.54 0.09 -4.91
C LEU A 116 9.96 -0.95 -5.95
N LEU A 117 11.26 -1.22 -6.07
CA LEU A 117 11.79 -2.19 -7.04
C LEU A 117 11.29 -3.61 -6.77
N ARG A 118 11.22 -4.03 -5.50
CA ARG A 118 10.65 -5.34 -5.11
C ARG A 118 9.15 -5.41 -5.40
N HIS A 119 8.44 -4.29 -5.35
CA HIS A 119 7.02 -4.23 -5.70
C HIS A 119 6.77 -4.41 -7.20
N HIS A 120 7.77 -4.20 -8.04
CA HIS A 120 7.72 -4.49 -9.48
C HIS A 120 8.07 -5.95 -9.82
N VAL A 121 8.38 -6.79 -8.83
CA VAL A 121 8.79 -8.18 -9.04
C VAL A 121 7.84 -9.14 -8.34
N PHE A 122 7.35 -10.13 -9.07
CA PHE A 122 6.64 -11.28 -8.55
C PHE A 122 7.49 -12.53 -8.73
N SER A 123 7.73 -13.29 -7.66
CA SER A 123 8.76 -14.34 -7.63
C SER A 123 8.22 -15.77 -7.48
N LYS A 124 6.91 -15.99 -7.68
CA LYS A 124 6.32 -17.33 -7.54
C LYS A 124 6.07 -18.05 -8.86
N ALA A 125 5.93 -17.30 -9.96
CA ALA A 125 5.76 -17.83 -11.31
C ALA A 125 6.18 -16.78 -12.34
N GLY A 126 6.47 -17.22 -13.57
CA GLY A 126 6.54 -16.38 -14.76
C GLY A 126 5.16 -16.40 -15.40
N LEU A 127 4.41 -15.30 -15.27
CA LEU A 127 3.02 -15.20 -15.68
C LEU A 127 2.94 -14.49 -17.03
N THR A 128 2.30 -15.12 -17.99
CA THR A 128 1.90 -14.51 -19.26
C THR A 128 0.72 -13.55 -19.05
N VAL A 129 0.41 -12.73 -20.05
CA VAL A 129 -0.80 -11.86 -20.04
C VAL A 129 -2.07 -12.66 -19.84
N ALA A 130 -2.19 -13.84 -20.47
CA ALA A 130 -3.35 -14.71 -20.35
C ALA A 130 -3.52 -15.21 -18.91
N GLU A 131 -2.44 -15.65 -18.28
CA GLU A 131 -2.47 -16.10 -16.88
C GLU A 131 -2.75 -14.93 -15.92
N LEU A 132 -2.15 -13.76 -16.15
CA LEU A 132 -2.42 -12.54 -15.38
C LEU A 132 -3.92 -12.18 -15.42
N ALA A 133 -4.58 -12.29 -16.58
CA ALA A 133 -6.00 -12.00 -16.73
C ALA A 133 -6.91 -12.91 -15.89
N THR A 134 -6.45 -14.12 -15.53
CA THR A 134 -7.20 -15.05 -14.69
C THR A 134 -7.06 -14.78 -13.20
N LEU A 135 -6.08 -13.96 -12.81
CA LEU A 135 -5.78 -13.69 -11.41
C LEU A 135 -6.45 -12.37 -10.98
N PRO A 136 -7.14 -12.33 -9.82
CA PRO A 136 -7.68 -11.08 -9.30
C PRO A 136 -6.60 -10.16 -8.72
N GLN A 137 -5.49 -10.76 -8.24
CA GLN A 137 -4.39 -10.05 -7.61
C GLN A 137 -3.14 -10.93 -7.52
N ILE A 138 -1.98 -10.30 -7.38
CA ILE A 138 -0.70 -10.96 -7.08
C ILE A 138 -0.05 -10.33 -5.86
N ARG A 139 0.83 -11.09 -5.20
CA ARG A 139 1.65 -10.59 -4.09
C ARG A 139 3.11 -10.54 -4.48
N THR A 140 3.66 -9.34 -4.49
CA THR A 140 4.99 -9.03 -5.00
C THR A 140 6.08 -9.31 -3.96
N MET A 141 7.36 -9.21 -4.34
CA MET A 141 8.49 -9.40 -3.43
C MET A 141 8.51 -8.35 -2.29
N ALA A 142 7.80 -7.24 -2.45
CA ALA A 142 7.60 -6.23 -1.39
C ALA A 142 6.52 -6.64 -0.36
N ASN A 143 6.08 -7.91 -0.34
CA ASN A 143 5.00 -8.41 0.51
C ASN A 143 3.66 -7.67 0.35
N GLN A 144 3.46 -6.98 -0.78
CA GLN A 144 2.28 -6.16 -1.05
C GLN A 144 1.48 -6.66 -2.23
N ILE A 145 0.20 -6.31 -2.22
CA ILE A 145 -0.78 -6.79 -3.19
C ILE A 145 -0.86 -5.81 -4.35
N VAL A 146 -0.82 -6.34 -5.57
CA VAL A 146 -1.18 -5.62 -6.80
C VAL A 146 -2.45 -6.26 -7.34
N THR A 147 -3.52 -5.48 -7.43
CA THR A 147 -4.77 -5.87 -8.06
C THR A 147 -4.61 -5.92 -9.57
N ILE A 148 -5.28 -6.87 -10.21
CA ILE A 148 -5.26 -7.02 -11.67
C ILE A 148 -6.69 -6.90 -12.16
N THR A 149 -6.92 -6.01 -13.12
CA THR A 149 -8.23 -5.79 -13.72
C THR A 149 -8.11 -5.75 -15.24
N VAL A 150 -9.13 -6.25 -15.93
CA VAL A 150 -9.22 -6.20 -17.39
C VAL A 150 -10.16 -5.06 -17.77
N SER A 151 -9.69 -4.13 -18.60
CA SER A 151 -10.50 -3.02 -19.11
C SER A 151 -11.48 -3.49 -20.20
N GLU A 152 -12.44 -2.62 -20.57
CA GLU A 152 -13.40 -2.90 -21.64
C GLU A 152 -12.73 -3.12 -23.01
N ASP A 153 -11.57 -2.50 -23.26
CA ASP A 153 -10.75 -2.71 -24.46
C ASP A 153 -9.83 -3.94 -24.36
N GLY A 154 -9.97 -4.77 -23.31
CA GLY A 154 -9.20 -5.99 -23.10
C GLY A 154 -7.77 -5.77 -22.60
N ALA A 155 -7.42 -4.56 -22.19
CA ALA A 155 -6.09 -4.26 -21.65
C ALA A 155 -5.99 -4.68 -20.18
N ILE A 156 -4.82 -5.20 -19.79
CA ILE A 156 -4.53 -5.48 -18.39
C ILE A 156 -4.11 -4.19 -17.69
N LEU A 157 -4.75 -3.90 -16.56
CA LEU A 157 -4.46 -2.79 -15.68
C LEU A 157 -3.98 -3.31 -14.31
N LEU A 158 -2.94 -2.69 -13.79
CA LEU A 158 -2.28 -3.08 -12.54
C LEU A 158 -2.45 -2.01 -11.46
N GLY A 159 -2.79 -2.47 -10.25
CA GLY A 159 -2.93 -1.64 -9.05
C GLY A 159 -4.11 -0.70 -9.08
N GLU A 160 -4.29 0.08 -8.02
CA GLU A 160 -5.42 1.00 -7.85
C GLU A 160 -5.44 2.15 -8.88
N LYS A 161 -4.25 2.56 -9.36
CA LYS A 161 -4.11 3.60 -10.40
C LYS A 161 -4.38 3.09 -11.81
N GLY A 162 -4.62 1.79 -11.99
CA GLY A 162 -4.91 1.20 -13.30
C GLY A 162 -3.76 1.35 -14.31
N ILE A 163 -2.55 0.96 -13.92
CA ILE A 163 -1.36 1.10 -14.79
C ILE A 163 -1.42 0.06 -15.91
N ARG A 164 -1.39 0.53 -17.16
CA ARG A 164 -1.53 -0.30 -18.36
C ARG A 164 -0.22 -1.03 -18.73
N LEU A 165 -0.35 -2.27 -19.22
CA LEU A 165 0.73 -2.99 -19.89
C LEU A 165 0.92 -2.49 -21.33
N SER A 166 2.17 -2.26 -21.72
CA SER A 166 2.56 -1.70 -23.02
C SER A 166 3.18 -2.76 -23.94
N SER A 167 4.27 -3.41 -23.50
CA SER A 167 4.88 -4.56 -24.18
C SER A 167 4.85 -5.76 -23.24
N THR A 168 4.50 -6.94 -23.74
CA THR A 168 4.16 -8.07 -22.86
C THR A 168 4.78 -9.38 -23.32
N ASN A 169 4.82 -10.36 -22.41
CA ASN A 169 5.29 -11.74 -22.68
C ASN A 169 6.73 -11.83 -23.19
N ILE A 170 7.61 -10.91 -22.78
CA ILE A 170 9.03 -10.97 -23.16
C ILE A 170 9.69 -12.08 -22.33
N MET A 171 10.00 -13.20 -22.98
CA MET A 171 10.54 -14.39 -22.32
C MET A 171 12.04 -14.25 -22.00
N ALA A 172 12.41 -14.70 -20.81
CA ALA A 172 13.78 -14.77 -20.31
C ALA A 172 14.04 -16.17 -19.72
N SER A 173 15.31 -16.57 -19.60
CA SER A 173 15.68 -17.88 -19.05
C SER A 173 15.24 -18.08 -17.59
N ASN A 174 15.03 -16.99 -16.85
CA ASN A 174 14.58 -17.01 -15.46
C ASN A 174 13.23 -16.32 -15.23
N GLY A 175 12.43 -16.07 -16.27
CA GLY A 175 11.10 -15.48 -16.08
C GLY A 175 10.50 -14.75 -17.29
N ILE A 176 9.58 -13.83 -17.02
CA ILE A 176 8.86 -13.04 -18.02
C ILE A 176 8.93 -11.55 -17.64
N ILE A 177 9.12 -10.70 -18.65
CA ILE A 177 9.10 -9.24 -18.52
C ILE A 177 7.83 -8.68 -19.15
N HIS A 178 7.15 -7.78 -18.44
CA HIS A 178 6.07 -6.94 -18.96
C HIS A 178 6.44 -5.47 -18.78
N LEU A 179 6.44 -4.70 -19.86
CA LEU A 179 6.64 -3.26 -19.81
C LEU A 179 5.34 -2.56 -19.42
N ILE A 180 5.41 -1.58 -18.52
CA ILE A 180 4.26 -0.83 -17.99
C ILE A 180 4.44 0.68 -18.15
N ASP A 181 3.34 1.41 -18.30
CA ASP A 181 3.34 2.87 -18.55
C ASP A 181 3.25 3.71 -17.26
N GLY A 182 3.67 3.15 -16.12
CA GLY A 182 3.65 3.82 -14.82
C GLY A 182 4.55 3.11 -13.80
N LEU A 183 4.73 3.73 -12.63
CA LEU A 183 5.40 3.10 -11.49
C LEU A 183 4.36 2.50 -10.53
N LEU A 184 4.56 1.23 -10.17
CA LEU A 184 3.81 0.56 -9.12
C LEU A 184 4.35 1.01 -7.76
N PHE A 185 3.75 2.06 -7.19
CA PHE A 185 4.13 2.55 -5.86
C PHE A 185 3.46 1.70 -4.76
N PRO A 186 4.22 1.01 -3.91
CA PRO A 186 3.64 0.28 -2.78
C PRO A 186 3.01 1.24 -1.76
N PRO A 187 1.79 0.98 -1.26
CA PRO A 187 1.19 1.74 -0.15
C PRO A 187 2.09 1.96 1.08
N SER A 188 3.00 1.02 1.40
CA SER A 188 3.87 1.11 2.59
C SER A 188 4.89 2.28 2.56
N ILE A 189 5.26 2.76 1.37
CA ILE A 189 6.26 3.82 1.20
C ILE A 189 5.62 5.20 1.03
N LEU A 190 4.29 5.26 0.96
CA LEU A 190 3.54 6.50 0.82
C LEU A 190 3.27 7.13 2.20
N PRO A 191 3.42 8.45 2.34
CA PRO A 191 3.97 9.39 1.36
C PRO A 191 5.50 9.18 1.17
N ILE A 192 5.98 9.36 -0.06
CA ILE A 192 7.40 9.13 -0.39
C ILE A 192 8.27 10.21 0.24
N LEU A 193 7.87 11.46 0.10
CA LEU A 193 8.56 12.59 0.72
C LEU A 193 8.12 12.72 2.19
N PRO A 194 9.05 13.02 3.10
CA PRO A 194 8.75 13.18 4.51
C PRO A 194 7.99 14.49 4.76
N HIS A 195 6.98 14.44 5.63
CA HIS A 195 6.27 15.64 6.09
C HIS A 195 7.02 16.33 7.24
N ARG A 196 8.07 17.05 6.87
CA ARG A 196 8.92 17.82 7.79
C ARG A 196 8.28 19.15 8.18
N CYS A 197 8.39 19.48 9.47
CA CYS A 197 8.09 20.79 10.03
C CYS A 197 9.30 21.25 10.85
N ASP A 198 10.48 21.21 10.21
CA ASP A 198 11.76 21.51 10.84
C ASP A 198 11.74 22.91 11.46
N VAL A 199 12.30 23.03 12.67
CA VAL A 199 12.31 24.27 13.43
C VAL A 199 13.69 24.89 13.34
N THR A 200 13.76 26.16 12.93
CA THR A 200 15.03 26.91 12.93
C THR A 200 15.20 27.60 14.28
N GLU A 201 16.16 27.12 15.07
CA GLU A 201 16.53 27.73 16.33
C GLU A 201 17.71 28.68 16.11
N SER A 202 17.65 29.89 16.67
CA SER A 202 18.76 30.84 16.67
C SER A 202 19.49 30.79 18.01
N LYS A 203 20.82 30.64 17.94
CA LYS A 203 21.69 30.75 19.12
C LYS A 203 22.73 31.83 18.86
N ILE A 204 22.82 32.78 19.79
CA ILE A 204 23.90 33.77 19.76
C ILE A 204 25.18 33.09 20.21
N THR A 205 26.18 33.09 19.34
CA THR A 205 27.56 32.71 19.63
C THR A 205 28.44 33.95 19.58
N VAL A 206 29.68 33.80 20.03
CA VAL A 206 30.65 34.90 20.05
C VAL A 206 31.80 34.59 19.12
N GLY A 207 32.20 35.57 18.32
CA GLY A 207 33.38 35.50 17.46
C GLY A 207 34.69 35.51 18.27
N PRO A 208 35.84 35.45 17.58
CA PRO A 208 37.14 35.56 18.24
C PRO A 208 37.27 36.88 19.00
N CYS A 209 37.74 36.80 20.25
CA CYS A 209 38.01 38.00 21.06
C CYS A 209 39.31 38.67 20.58
N VAL A 210 39.23 39.96 20.26
CA VAL A 210 40.35 40.79 19.81
C VAL A 210 40.37 42.11 20.55
N HIS A 211 41.41 42.91 20.36
CA HIS A 211 41.38 44.29 20.84
C HIS A 211 40.24 45.06 20.14
N CYS A 212 39.49 45.87 20.90
CA CYS A 212 38.24 46.47 20.41
C CYS A 212 38.40 47.35 19.16
N SER A 213 39.59 47.93 18.94
CA SER A 213 39.87 48.69 17.71
C SER A 213 39.94 47.82 16.46
N TYR A 214 40.20 46.52 16.56
CA TYR A 214 40.32 45.60 15.42
C TYR A 214 39.06 44.74 15.23
N LEU A 215 37.99 45.03 15.97
CA LEU A 215 36.74 44.26 15.88
C LEU A 215 36.18 44.24 14.45
N PHE A 216 36.31 45.35 13.71
CA PHE A 216 35.83 45.46 12.34
C PHE A 216 36.57 44.56 11.33
N GLU A 217 37.79 44.11 11.66
CA GLU A 217 38.60 43.21 10.83
C GLU A 217 38.32 41.72 11.12
N THR A 218 37.46 41.44 12.10
CA THR A 218 37.08 40.06 12.46
C THR A 218 35.80 39.64 11.76
N ASP A 219 35.72 38.37 11.36
CA ASP A 219 34.51 37.78 10.81
C ASP A 219 33.84 36.85 11.82
N CYS A 220 32.52 36.70 11.68
CA CYS A 220 31.78 35.67 12.41
C CYS A 220 32.15 34.26 11.90
N PRO A 221 32.03 33.22 12.75
CA PRO A 221 32.29 31.84 12.34
C PRO A 221 31.47 31.41 11.13
N GLU A 222 31.98 30.49 10.31
CA GLU A 222 31.26 29.99 9.13
C GLU A 222 29.86 29.49 9.48
N GLY A 223 28.88 29.84 8.63
CA GLY A 223 27.47 29.48 8.83
C GLY A 223 26.71 30.34 9.84
N THR A 224 27.32 31.42 10.34
CA THR A 224 26.65 32.36 11.26
C THR A 224 26.58 33.76 10.65
N THR A 225 25.59 34.56 11.07
CA THR A 225 25.41 35.94 10.61
C THR A 225 25.76 36.95 11.70
N GLU A 226 26.47 38.02 11.34
CA GLU A 226 26.84 39.08 12.29
C GLU A 226 25.61 39.83 12.82
N LEU A 227 25.64 40.17 14.12
CA LEU A 227 24.64 41.03 14.77
C LEU A 227 25.24 42.41 15.06
N ASP A 228 24.39 43.45 15.12
CA ASP A 228 24.81 44.85 15.31
C ASP A 228 25.52 45.13 16.65
N SER A 229 25.42 44.21 17.61
CA SER A 229 26.00 44.35 18.95
C SER A 229 27.21 43.43 19.13
N HIS A 230 28.08 43.78 20.08
CA HIS A 230 29.30 43.03 20.37
C HIS A 230 29.51 42.85 21.87
N GLN A 231 30.17 41.76 22.26
CA GLN A 231 30.57 41.52 23.63
C GLN A 231 31.77 42.39 23.98
N THR A 232 31.73 43.02 25.15
CA THR A 232 32.85 43.73 25.76
C THR A 232 33.35 42.96 27.00
N GLY A 233 34.65 43.04 27.29
CA GLY A 233 35.23 42.36 28.47
C GLY A 233 35.61 40.90 28.24
N CYS A 234 35.63 40.42 26.98
CA CYS A 234 36.21 39.12 26.66
C CYS A 234 37.74 39.17 26.80
N THR A 235 38.40 38.04 27.04
CA THR A 235 39.85 38.01 27.21
C THR A 235 40.55 37.47 25.96
N TYR A 236 41.58 38.16 25.48
CA TYR A 236 42.43 37.70 24.38
C TYR A 236 43.92 37.71 24.76
N ILE A 237 44.72 36.92 24.04
CA ILE A 237 46.15 36.74 24.33
C ILE A 237 46.95 37.80 23.58
N VAL A 238 47.69 38.64 24.32
CA VAL A 238 48.51 39.72 23.74
C VAL A 238 49.92 39.22 23.36
N SER A 239 50.45 38.23 24.10
CA SER A 239 51.75 37.60 23.81
C SER A 239 51.78 36.13 24.24
N ARG A 240 52.13 35.24 23.30
CA ARG A 240 52.22 33.78 23.55
C ARG A 240 53.43 33.36 24.39
N LEU A 241 54.43 34.24 24.55
CA LEU A 241 55.66 33.93 25.28
C LEU A 241 55.51 34.06 26.80
N ASN A 242 54.65 34.98 27.28
CA ASN A 242 54.44 35.24 28.71
C ASN A 242 52.97 35.06 29.16
N THR A 243 52.07 34.58 28.29
CA THR A 243 50.64 34.35 28.60
C THR A 243 49.94 35.56 29.23
N GLN A 244 50.21 36.75 28.69
CA GLN A 244 49.56 37.98 29.15
C GLN A 244 48.18 38.13 28.50
N LEU A 245 47.14 38.18 29.33
CA LEU A 245 45.75 38.37 28.94
C LEU A 245 45.36 39.84 29.03
N SER A 246 44.55 40.31 28.08
CA SER A 246 43.93 41.63 28.13
C SER A 246 42.44 41.55 27.84
N SER A 247 41.70 42.57 28.29
CA SER A 247 40.29 42.76 27.96
C SER A 247 40.15 43.25 26.51
N GLY A 248 39.19 42.67 25.79
CA GLY A 248 38.91 42.95 24.38
C GLY A 248 37.41 42.93 24.08
N CYS A 249 37.12 42.90 22.79
CA CYS A 249 35.77 42.84 22.23
C CYS A 249 35.64 41.66 21.26
N ALA A 250 34.44 41.10 21.14
CA ALA A 250 34.11 40.01 20.22
C ALA A 250 32.73 40.24 19.60
N LYS A 251 32.56 39.96 18.31
CA LYS A 251 31.27 40.10 17.61
C LYS A 251 30.24 39.10 18.16
N PHE A 252 28.98 39.52 18.31
CA PHE A 252 27.89 38.55 18.46
C PHE A 252 27.50 38.02 17.08
N CYS A 253 27.38 36.71 16.98
CA CYS A 253 27.08 36.01 15.75
C CYS A 253 25.84 35.15 15.95
N ASN A 254 24.85 35.28 15.09
CA ASN A 254 23.65 34.47 15.12
C ASN A 254 23.90 33.17 14.35
N ALA A 255 23.94 32.06 15.08
CA ALA A 255 23.98 30.72 14.50
C ALA A 255 22.56 30.18 14.38
N THR A 256 22.11 29.88 13.17
CA THR A 256 20.86 29.17 12.95
C THR A 256 21.12 27.67 12.89
N ASN A 257 20.44 26.91 13.74
CA ASN A 257 20.45 25.45 13.69
C ASN A 257 19.06 24.94 13.34
N THR A 258 18.96 24.16 12.27
CA THR A 258 17.70 23.56 11.86
C THR A 258 17.54 22.22 12.56
N VAL A 259 16.61 22.15 13.51
CA VAL A 259 16.27 20.92 14.23
C VAL A 259 15.22 20.16 13.42
N ALA A 260 15.56 18.95 13.00
CA ALA A 260 14.67 18.10 12.23
C ALA A 260 13.43 17.72 13.06
N GLN A 261 12.23 18.01 12.55
CA GLN A 261 10.97 17.71 13.21
C GLN A 261 9.92 17.22 12.21
N CYS A 262 8.99 16.41 12.71
CA CYS A 262 7.82 16.03 11.94
C CYS A 262 6.67 16.98 12.22
N CYS A 263 5.85 17.22 11.21
CA CYS A 263 4.58 17.89 11.43
C CYS A 263 3.69 17.06 12.38
N LYS A 264 2.78 17.72 13.08
CA LYS A 264 1.82 17.06 13.98
C LYS A 264 1.07 15.95 13.24
N GLY A 265 0.93 14.78 13.88
CA GLY A 265 0.30 13.61 13.27
C GLY A 265 1.23 12.81 12.34
N PHE A 266 2.53 13.15 12.28
CA PHE A 266 3.55 12.40 11.57
C PHE A 266 4.68 11.98 12.50
N TYR A 267 5.25 10.79 12.26
CA TYR A 267 6.18 10.17 13.19
C TYR A 267 7.38 9.49 12.52
N GLY A 268 8.44 9.32 13.31
CA GLY A 268 9.66 8.62 12.92
C GLY A 268 10.59 9.46 12.02
N PRO A 269 11.73 8.88 11.59
CA PRO A 269 12.74 9.60 10.83
C PRO A 269 12.25 10.09 9.46
N ASP A 270 11.27 9.41 8.88
CA ASP A 270 10.62 9.73 7.60
C ASP A 270 9.32 10.51 7.73
N CYS A 271 8.89 10.86 8.96
CA CYS A 271 7.63 11.53 9.22
C CYS A 271 6.47 10.86 8.48
N LYS A 272 6.22 9.58 8.79
CA LYS A 272 5.07 8.80 8.29
C LYS A 272 3.79 9.25 9.01
N PRO A 273 2.63 9.29 8.34
CA PRO A 273 1.38 9.66 9.00
C PRO A 273 1.01 8.63 10.06
N CYS A 274 0.42 9.08 11.16
CA CYS A 274 -0.16 8.24 12.19
C CYS A 274 -1.30 7.36 11.65
N ILE A 275 -1.63 6.29 12.37
CA ILE A 275 -2.77 5.43 12.04
C ILE A 275 -4.05 6.28 12.07
N GLY A 276 -4.95 6.13 11.10
CA GLY A 276 -6.11 7.03 10.92
C GLY A 276 -5.82 8.28 10.10
N GLY A 277 -4.55 8.52 9.75
CA GLY A 277 -4.10 9.68 8.98
C GLY A 277 -3.51 10.78 9.88
N PHE A 278 -3.07 11.87 9.25
CA PHE A 278 -2.53 13.03 9.97
C PHE A 278 -3.61 14.03 10.38
N GLU A 279 -4.75 14.05 9.68
CA GLU A 279 -5.92 14.88 10.02
C GLU A 279 -6.66 14.31 11.24
N HIS A 280 -6.82 12.97 11.27
CA HIS A 280 -7.54 12.23 12.32
C HIS A 280 -6.66 11.13 12.93
N PRO A 281 -5.51 11.47 13.55
CA PRO A 281 -4.62 10.49 14.13
C PRO A 281 -5.33 9.68 15.22
N CYS A 282 -5.17 8.36 15.17
CA CYS A 282 -5.88 7.41 16.01
C CYS A 282 -7.42 7.58 15.97
N TYR A 283 -7.94 7.97 14.79
CA TYR A 283 -9.36 8.25 14.52
C TYR A 283 -9.99 9.25 15.52
N ASP A 284 -9.19 10.17 16.06
CA ASP A 284 -9.56 11.11 17.13
C ASP A 284 -9.99 10.46 18.46
N LYS A 285 -9.79 9.15 18.60
CA LYS A 285 -10.13 8.37 19.82
C LYS A 285 -8.89 8.03 20.65
N GLY A 286 -7.74 8.63 20.33
CA GLY A 286 -6.47 8.37 20.99
C GLY A 286 -5.43 9.44 20.69
N ALA A 287 -4.29 9.34 21.36
CA ALA A 287 -3.11 10.14 21.06
C ALA A 287 -2.09 9.30 20.30
N CYS A 288 -1.60 9.81 19.18
CA CYS A 288 -0.51 9.18 18.45
C CYS A 288 0.83 9.58 19.09
N PHE A 289 1.75 8.62 19.22
CA PHE A 289 3.14 8.92 19.55
C PHE A 289 3.89 9.41 18.31
N ASP A 290 3.72 10.70 18.01
CA ASP A 290 4.22 11.40 16.84
C ASP A 290 5.60 12.06 17.06
N GLY A 291 6.09 12.81 16.07
CA GLY A 291 7.41 13.43 16.09
C GLY A 291 8.54 12.52 15.59
N ILE A 292 9.75 13.08 15.45
CA ILE A 292 10.88 12.37 14.81
C ILE A 292 11.34 11.13 15.58
N GLN A 293 11.13 11.12 16.90
CA GLN A 293 11.38 9.96 17.78
C GLN A 293 10.12 9.11 18.02
N GLY A 294 8.98 9.54 17.48
CA GLY A 294 7.70 8.85 17.58
C GLY A 294 7.74 7.51 16.84
N ASN A 295 6.94 6.56 17.34
CA ASN A 295 6.79 5.23 16.75
C ASN A 295 5.42 5.02 16.08
N GLY A 296 4.53 6.03 16.15
CA GLY A 296 3.22 6.01 15.51
C GLY A 296 2.16 5.18 16.23
N SER A 297 2.49 4.62 17.39
CA SER A 297 1.52 3.86 18.19
C SER A 297 0.44 4.77 18.77
N CYS A 298 -0.77 4.23 18.89
CA CYS A 298 -1.90 4.93 19.47
C CYS A 298 -2.06 4.57 20.95
N SER A 299 -2.10 5.60 21.79
CA SER A 299 -2.58 5.49 23.17
C SER A 299 -4.07 5.83 23.21
N CYS A 300 -4.92 4.83 23.40
CA CYS A 300 -6.37 5.01 23.33
C CYS A 300 -6.94 5.73 24.53
N GLN A 301 -7.95 6.58 24.28
CA GLN A 301 -8.78 7.17 25.32
C GLN A 301 -9.59 6.09 26.04
N SER A 302 -10.03 6.40 27.26
CA SER A 302 -10.91 5.49 28.01
C SER A 302 -12.18 5.19 27.23
N GLY A 303 -12.57 3.91 27.15
CA GLY A 303 -13.71 3.46 26.36
C GLY A 303 -13.37 2.97 24.96
N PHE A 304 -12.13 3.16 24.48
CA PHE A 304 -11.67 2.68 23.17
C PHE A 304 -10.52 1.68 23.29
N LYS A 305 -10.40 0.77 22.33
CA LYS A 305 -9.32 -0.23 22.21
C LYS A 305 -8.99 -0.53 20.75
N GLY A 306 -7.98 -1.37 20.54
CA GLY A 306 -7.47 -1.75 19.23
C GLY A 306 -6.24 -0.93 18.83
N VAL A 307 -5.53 -1.37 17.78
CA VAL A 307 -4.27 -0.74 17.35
C VAL A 307 -4.44 0.71 16.91
N ALA A 308 -5.66 1.10 16.50
CA ALA A 308 -6.00 2.45 16.06
C ALA A 308 -7.07 3.12 16.93
N CYS A 309 -7.44 2.54 18.07
CA CYS A 309 -8.53 3.03 18.92
C CYS A 309 -9.90 3.03 18.21
N HIS A 310 -10.10 2.13 17.25
CA HIS A 310 -11.27 2.04 16.38
C HIS A 310 -12.33 1.05 16.88
N ILE A 311 -12.23 0.54 18.11
CA ILE A 311 -13.14 -0.45 18.69
C ILE A 311 -13.56 0.02 20.07
N CYS A 312 -14.85 -0.08 20.41
CA CYS A 312 -15.29 0.17 21.78
C CYS A 312 -14.71 -0.88 22.74
N ALA A 313 -14.21 -0.42 23.88
CA ALA A 313 -13.59 -1.27 24.88
C ALA A 313 -14.61 -2.26 25.45
N ASP A 314 -15.80 -1.76 25.78
CA ASP A 314 -16.97 -2.54 26.17
C ASP A 314 -17.60 -3.21 24.93
N PRO A 315 -17.78 -4.54 24.92
CA PRO A 315 -18.39 -5.26 23.80
C PRO A 315 -19.91 -5.00 23.64
N SER A 316 -20.58 -4.46 24.67
CA SER A 316 -22.02 -4.14 24.66
C SER A 316 -22.33 -2.70 24.22
N LYS A 317 -21.29 -1.88 24.00
CA LYS A 317 -21.41 -0.49 23.59
C LYS A 317 -20.99 -0.25 22.15
N HIS A 318 -21.60 0.73 21.51
CA HIS A 318 -21.23 1.22 20.19
C HIS A 318 -21.36 2.75 20.10
N GLY A 319 -21.20 3.27 18.89
CA GLY A 319 -21.38 4.69 18.58
C GLY A 319 -20.05 5.43 18.60
N GLU A 320 -20.10 6.70 18.18
CA GLU A 320 -18.88 7.52 18.03
C GLU A 320 -18.16 7.76 19.36
N LYS A 321 -18.88 7.68 20.49
CA LYS A 321 -18.34 7.86 21.83
C LYS A 321 -18.37 6.60 22.68
N CYS A 322 -18.78 5.45 22.12
CA CYS A 322 -18.93 4.19 22.83
C CYS A 322 -19.86 4.28 24.06
N ASP A 323 -20.88 5.13 23.98
CA ASP A 323 -21.88 5.38 25.02
C ASP A 323 -23.25 4.76 24.69
N GLU A 324 -23.51 4.43 23.42
CA GLU A 324 -24.75 3.84 22.94
C GLU A 324 -24.82 2.34 23.23
N GLU A 325 -25.98 1.87 23.69
CA GLU A 325 -26.25 0.44 23.94
C GLU A 325 -26.44 -0.31 22.62
N CYS A 326 -25.77 -1.46 22.48
CA CYS A 326 -25.99 -2.36 21.35
C CYS A 326 -27.42 -2.92 21.36
N ARG A 327 -28.17 -2.65 20.28
CA ARG A 327 -29.51 -3.24 20.07
C ARG A 327 -29.47 -4.69 19.60
N CYS A 328 -28.29 -5.20 19.27
CA CYS A 328 -28.08 -6.60 18.92
C CYS A 328 -28.51 -7.53 20.07
N VAL A 329 -29.64 -8.24 19.91
CA VAL A 329 -30.23 -9.04 21.00
C VAL A 329 -29.71 -10.47 21.00
N HIS A 330 -29.83 -11.16 19.87
CA HIS A 330 -29.48 -12.58 19.72
C HIS A 330 -28.31 -12.77 18.76
N GLY A 331 -27.23 -12.00 18.96
CA GLY A 331 -26.03 -12.12 18.15
C GLY A 331 -24.81 -11.43 18.78
N VAL A 332 -23.76 -11.26 18.01
CA VAL A 332 -22.54 -10.56 18.46
C VAL A 332 -22.60 -9.12 18.00
N CYS A 333 -22.59 -8.17 18.95
CA CYS A 333 -22.61 -6.76 18.59
C CYS A 333 -21.40 -6.35 17.75
N ASP A 334 -21.65 -5.56 16.71
CA ASP A 334 -20.61 -4.79 16.05
C ASP A 334 -20.30 -3.54 16.89
N ASN A 335 -19.35 -3.67 17.81
CA ASN A 335 -18.95 -2.62 18.74
C ASN A 335 -17.93 -1.62 18.14
N ARG A 336 -17.93 -1.44 16.81
CA ARG A 336 -17.10 -0.43 16.13
C ARG A 336 -17.86 0.91 16.06
N PRO A 337 -17.18 2.07 16.18
CA PRO A 337 -17.79 3.37 15.89
C PRO A 337 -18.42 3.39 14.48
N GLY A 338 -19.59 3.99 14.34
CA GLY A 338 -20.36 4.03 13.10
C GLY A 338 -21.10 2.74 12.72
N SER A 339 -21.07 1.68 13.53
CA SER A 339 -21.78 0.42 13.24
C SER A 339 -23.30 0.47 13.40
N ALA A 340 -23.84 1.54 13.99
CA ALA A 340 -25.24 1.65 14.42
C ALA A 340 -25.73 0.53 15.38
N GLY A 341 -24.80 -0.19 16.03
CA GLY A 341 -25.14 -1.23 17.01
C GLY A 341 -25.82 -2.46 16.41
N VAL A 342 -25.65 -2.67 15.11
CA VAL A 342 -26.10 -3.88 14.41
C VAL A 342 -25.31 -5.10 14.89
N CYS A 343 -25.91 -6.28 14.77
CA CYS A 343 -25.19 -7.52 14.94
C CYS A 343 -24.21 -7.70 13.79
N ARG A 344 -23.03 -8.27 14.09
CA ARG A 344 -22.08 -8.68 13.05
C ARG A 344 -22.79 -9.67 12.11
N ARG A 345 -22.61 -9.52 10.80
CA ARG A 345 -23.24 -10.42 9.81
C ARG A 345 -22.93 -11.89 10.12
N GLY A 346 -23.96 -12.73 10.08
CA GLY A 346 -23.84 -14.16 10.38
C GLY A 346 -23.64 -14.51 11.86
N SER A 347 -23.77 -13.53 12.77
CA SER A 347 -23.69 -13.79 14.22
C SER A 347 -25.03 -14.04 14.90
N CYS A 348 -26.16 -13.93 14.18
CA CYS A 348 -27.47 -14.26 14.75
C CYS A 348 -27.52 -15.72 15.18
N LEU A 349 -28.08 -15.96 16.36
CA LEU A 349 -28.43 -17.30 16.83
C LEU A 349 -29.49 -17.93 15.90
N GLU A 350 -29.50 -19.26 15.85
CA GLU A 350 -30.48 -20.01 15.07
C GLU A 350 -31.92 -19.63 15.47
N GLY A 351 -32.78 -19.40 14.47
CA GLY A 351 -34.16 -18.95 14.67
C GLY A 351 -34.35 -17.44 14.79
N TYR A 352 -33.29 -16.65 14.67
CA TYR A 352 -33.35 -15.17 14.67
C TYR A 352 -32.77 -14.59 13.38
N SER A 353 -33.27 -13.42 12.97
CA SER A 353 -32.81 -12.69 11.79
C SER A 353 -32.97 -11.18 11.91
N GLY A 354 -32.41 -10.48 10.92
CA GLY A 354 -32.45 -9.02 10.82
C GLY A 354 -31.18 -8.38 11.38
N GLU A 355 -30.99 -7.09 11.09
CA GLU A 355 -29.76 -6.37 11.42
C GLU A 355 -29.46 -6.33 12.93
N HIS A 356 -30.47 -6.49 13.79
CA HIS A 356 -30.31 -6.56 15.25
C HIS A 356 -30.63 -7.94 15.85
N CYS A 357 -30.85 -8.97 15.01
CA CYS A 357 -31.29 -10.31 15.44
C CYS A 357 -32.51 -10.28 16.40
N ASP A 358 -33.42 -9.34 16.17
CA ASP A 358 -34.62 -9.07 16.97
C ASP A 358 -35.88 -9.76 16.41
N ARG A 359 -35.82 -10.23 15.15
CA ARG A 359 -36.95 -10.87 14.48
C ARG A 359 -36.86 -12.38 14.65
N THR A 360 -37.96 -13.00 15.06
CA THR A 360 -38.11 -14.45 15.04
C THR A 360 -38.22 -14.91 13.60
N ALA A 361 -37.37 -15.84 13.22
CA ALA A 361 -37.24 -16.33 11.86
C ALA A 361 -37.47 -17.84 11.88
N THR A 362 -38.69 -18.27 11.56
CA THR A 362 -39.02 -19.70 11.50
C THR A 362 -38.45 -20.30 10.23
N PRO A 363 -37.65 -21.38 10.33
CA PRO A 363 -37.29 -22.19 9.17
C PRO A 363 -38.57 -22.61 8.45
N CYS A 364 -38.60 -22.41 7.12
CA CYS A 364 -39.71 -22.89 6.32
C CYS A 364 -39.62 -24.43 6.27
N ASN A 365 -40.44 -25.10 7.08
CA ASN A 365 -40.41 -26.56 7.14
C ASN A 365 -40.92 -27.17 5.83
N SER A 366 -40.21 -28.22 5.40
CA SER A 366 -40.48 -29.01 4.21
C SER A 366 -41.61 -30.02 4.46
N ASP A 367 -42.79 -29.55 4.88
CA ASP A 367 -43.90 -30.42 5.31
C ASP A 367 -44.80 -30.87 4.14
N GLY A 368 -44.31 -30.72 2.91
CA GLY A 368 -44.85 -31.41 1.75
C GLY A 368 -46.19 -30.92 1.21
N GLN A 369 -46.81 -29.86 1.77
CA GLN A 369 -47.97 -29.22 1.15
C GLN A 369 -47.92 -27.68 1.22
N GLN A 370 -47.66 -27.11 0.04
CA GLN A 370 -47.83 -25.73 -0.46
C GLN A 370 -46.81 -24.61 -0.11
N GLU A 371 -46.23 -24.07 -1.20
CA GLU A 371 -45.52 -22.78 -1.41
C GLU A 371 -44.17 -22.55 -0.72
N HIS A 372 -43.15 -23.24 -1.26
CA HIS A 372 -41.80 -23.36 -0.71
C HIS A 372 -40.92 -22.11 -0.89
N CYS A 373 -40.57 -21.45 0.20
CA CYS A 373 -39.39 -20.58 0.25
C CYS A 373 -38.10 -21.42 0.15
N HIS A 374 -37.00 -20.79 -0.25
CA HIS A 374 -35.69 -21.44 -0.33
C HIS A 374 -35.27 -22.00 1.05
N ILE A 375 -34.46 -23.06 1.09
CA ILE A 375 -33.93 -23.62 2.35
C ILE A 375 -33.13 -22.58 3.15
N HIS A 376 -32.47 -21.66 2.45
CA HIS A 376 -31.79 -20.50 3.02
C HIS A 376 -32.65 -19.23 3.02
N ALA A 377 -33.97 -19.39 3.17
CA ALA A 377 -34.92 -18.31 3.43
C ALA A 377 -35.68 -18.56 4.74
N TYR A 378 -36.31 -17.50 5.23
CA TYR A 378 -37.25 -17.50 6.33
C TYR A 378 -38.64 -17.08 5.81
N CYS A 379 -39.67 -17.61 6.46
CA CYS A 379 -41.06 -17.37 6.13
C CYS A 379 -41.68 -16.42 7.16
N THR A 380 -42.33 -15.35 6.70
CA THR A 380 -43.19 -14.50 7.55
C THR A 380 -44.64 -14.64 7.11
N HIS A 381 -45.55 -14.84 8.06
CA HIS A 381 -46.99 -14.96 7.81
C HIS A 381 -47.68 -13.62 8.11
N THR A 382 -48.28 -13.00 7.10
CA THR A 382 -49.14 -11.82 7.28
C THR A 382 -50.54 -12.16 6.78
N GLY A 383 -51.42 -12.55 7.70
CA GLY A 383 -52.78 -12.97 7.35
C GLY A 383 -52.79 -14.30 6.58
N LEU A 384 -53.17 -14.25 5.30
CA LEU A 384 -53.19 -15.39 4.37
C LEU A 384 -52.01 -15.40 3.38
N GLU A 385 -51.14 -14.37 3.39
CA GLU A 385 -49.99 -14.28 2.48
C GLU A 385 -48.70 -14.77 3.17
N ASN A 386 -47.98 -15.67 2.48
CA ASN A 386 -46.67 -16.15 2.86
C ASN A 386 -45.60 -15.35 2.11
N LYS A 387 -44.76 -14.63 2.85
CA LYS A 387 -43.63 -13.91 2.25
C LYS A 387 -42.30 -14.55 2.64
N CYS A 388 -41.50 -14.86 1.62
CA CYS A 388 -40.17 -15.42 1.76
C CYS A 388 -39.10 -14.33 1.79
N TRP A 389 -38.12 -14.48 2.66
CA TRP A 389 -36.96 -13.58 2.76
C TRP A 389 -35.68 -14.39 2.88
N CYS A 390 -34.66 -14.08 2.08
CA CYS A 390 -33.37 -14.76 2.23
C CYS A 390 -32.79 -14.55 3.63
N ARG A 391 -32.14 -15.59 4.16
CA ARG A 391 -31.41 -15.52 5.43
C ARG A 391 -30.30 -14.49 5.34
N ASP A 392 -29.90 -13.95 6.48
CA ASP A 392 -28.77 -13.01 6.54
C ASP A 392 -27.53 -13.63 5.90
N GLY A 393 -26.94 -12.89 4.96
CA GLY A 393 -25.80 -13.33 4.16
C GLY A 393 -26.14 -14.08 2.87
N TYR A 394 -27.42 -14.17 2.52
CA TYR A 394 -27.90 -14.62 1.22
C TYR A 394 -28.65 -13.50 0.50
N ASP A 395 -28.64 -13.54 -0.83
CA ASP A 395 -29.33 -12.60 -1.72
C ASP A 395 -30.26 -13.32 -2.70
N GLY A 396 -31.39 -12.69 -3.04
CA GLY A 396 -32.40 -13.23 -3.94
C GLY A 396 -33.85 -12.88 -3.54
N ASP A 397 -34.81 -13.57 -4.15
CA ASP A 397 -36.26 -13.28 -4.01
C ASP A 397 -36.95 -14.03 -2.86
N GLY A 398 -36.19 -14.75 -2.03
CA GLY A 398 -36.70 -15.59 -0.95
C GLY A 398 -37.10 -17.00 -1.40
N HIS A 399 -37.36 -17.23 -2.70
CA HIS A 399 -37.58 -18.56 -3.28
C HIS A 399 -36.30 -19.15 -3.88
N SER A 400 -35.38 -18.28 -4.31
CA SER A 400 -34.01 -18.59 -4.70
C SER A 400 -33.06 -17.68 -3.93
N CYS A 401 -32.27 -18.24 -3.03
CA CYS A 401 -31.33 -17.48 -2.19
C CYS A 401 -29.92 -17.99 -2.40
N SER A 402 -29.07 -17.13 -2.97
CA SER A 402 -27.66 -17.41 -3.25
C SER A 402 -26.77 -16.80 -2.17
N PRO A 403 -25.68 -17.47 -1.75
CA PRO A 403 -24.80 -16.93 -0.73
C PRO A 403 -24.05 -15.71 -1.24
N ILE A 404 -24.05 -14.63 -0.46
CA ILE A 404 -23.27 -13.43 -0.74
C ILE A 404 -21.82 -13.69 -0.35
N ASN A 405 -20.88 -13.44 -1.24
CA ASN A 405 -19.45 -13.43 -0.89
C ASN A 405 -18.97 -11.97 -0.74
N PRO A 406 -18.77 -11.46 0.50
CA PRO A 406 -18.37 -10.08 0.71
C PRO A 406 -16.99 -9.74 0.13
N CYS A 407 -16.13 -10.74 -0.08
CA CYS A 407 -14.80 -10.54 -0.67
C CYS A 407 -14.85 -10.18 -2.16
N LEU A 408 -15.96 -10.47 -2.84
CA LEU A 408 -16.17 -10.12 -4.25
C LEU A 408 -16.82 -8.74 -4.43
N LEU A 409 -17.30 -8.14 -3.34
CA LEU A 409 -17.86 -6.79 -3.37
C LEU A 409 -16.73 -5.76 -3.40
N SER A 410 -17.03 -4.55 -3.89
CA SER A 410 -16.09 -3.41 -3.90
C SER A 410 -15.51 -3.08 -2.52
N SER A 411 -16.28 -3.34 -1.45
CA SER A 411 -15.83 -3.13 -0.07
C SER A 411 -14.86 -4.20 0.45
N ARG A 412 -14.63 -5.31 -0.28
CA ARG A 412 -13.76 -6.44 0.11
C ARG A 412 -14.01 -6.96 1.53
N GLY A 413 -15.28 -7.10 1.92
CA GLY A 413 -15.68 -7.48 3.29
C GLY A 413 -15.30 -6.45 4.38
N GLY A 414 -14.85 -5.25 3.98
CA GLY A 414 -14.26 -4.23 4.82
C GLY A 414 -12.88 -4.63 5.37
N CYS A 415 -12.14 -5.48 4.65
CA CYS A 415 -10.75 -5.81 4.98
C CYS A 415 -9.79 -4.71 4.54
N ASN A 416 -8.69 -4.55 5.27
CA ASN A 416 -7.61 -3.66 4.89
C ASN A 416 -7.06 -4.00 3.48
N THR A 417 -6.48 -3.02 2.79
CA THR A 417 -5.77 -3.25 1.52
C THR A 417 -4.61 -4.24 1.70
N ASN A 418 -3.95 -4.23 2.87
CA ASN A 418 -2.90 -5.17 3.25
C ASN A 418 -3.43 -6.40 4.02
N ALA A 419 -4.72 -6.73 3.87
CA ALA A 419 -5.32 -7.95 4.38
C ALA A 419 -5.89 -8.82 3.25
N ARG A 420 -5.78 -10.14 3.44
CA ARG A 420 -6.49 -11.13 2.64
C ARG A 420 -7.91 -11.25 3.18
N CYS A 421 -8.88 -11.09 2.29
CA CYS A 421 -10.28 -11.42 2.56
C CYS A 421 -10.48 -12.90 2.28
N GLU A 422 -10.93 -13.64 3.29
CA GLU A 422 -11.28 -15.05 3.20
C GLU A 422 -12.79 -15.19 3.35
N TYR A 423 -13.43 -15.88 2.41
CA TYR A 423 -14.85 -16.17 2.48
C TYR A 423 -15.11 -17.11 3.67
N ALA A 424 -15.74 -16.58 4.73
CA ALA A 424 -15.98 -17.28 5.98
C ALA A 424 -17.38 -17.89 6.05
N GLY A 425 -18.09 -17.90 4.93
CA GLY A 425 -19.48 -18.33 4.82
C GLY A 425 -20.40 -17.21 4.29
N PRO A 426 -21.68 -17.53 4.05
CA PRO A 426 -22.64 -16.61 3.44
C PRO A 426 -22.69 -15.26 4.16
N GLY A 427 -22.42 -14.18 3.42
CA GLY A 427 -22.41 -12.80 3.93
C GLY A 427 -21.29 -12.46 4.91
N ASN A 428 -20.37 -13.39 5.19
CA ASN A 428 -19.32 -13.22 6.17
C ASN A 428 -17.93 -13.30 5.53
N ALA A 429 -17.03 -12.45 6.01
CA ALA A 429 -15.64 -12.39 5.56
C ALA A 429 -14.72 -12.36 6.77
N SER A 430 -13.69 -13.20 6.74
CA SER A 430 -12.58 -13.14 7.67
C SER A 430 -11.46 -12.32 7.03
N CYS A 431 -10.96 -11.32 7.75
CA CYS A 431 -9.84 -10.50 7.30
C CYS A 431 -8.58 -10.95 8.03
N VAL A 432 -7.57 -11.38 7.29
CA VAL A 432 -6.27 -11.79 7.84
C VAL A 432 -5.20 -10.88 7.28
N CYS A 433 -4.46 -10.17 8.14
CA CYS A 433 -3.34 -9.34 7.68
C CYS A 433 -2.35 -10.18 6.87
N ALA A 434 -1.91 -9.64 5.73
CA ALA A 434 -0.95 -10.32 4.88
C ALA A 434 0.38 -10.53 5.61
N GLU A 435 1.20 -11.48 5.15
CA GLU A 435 2.52 -11.67 5.76
C GLU A 435 3.36 -10.39 5.65
N GLY A 436 4.04 -10.07 6.76
CA GLY A 436 4.71 -8.79 6.97
C GLY A 436 3.86 -7.70 7.62
N TRP A 437 2.58 -8.00 7.90
CA TRP A 437 1.63 -7.11 8.55
C TRP A 437 1.00 -7.76 9.78
N THR A 438 0.57 -6.93 10.74
CA THR A 438 -0.11 -7.37 11.98
C THR A 438 -1.31 -6.49 12.29
N GLY A 439 -2.29 -7.00 13.03
CA GLY A 439 -3.52 -6.28 13.37
C GLY A 439 -4.75 -7.18 13.38
N ASP A 440 -5.92 -6.59 13.23
CA ASP A 440 -7.23 -7.30 13.25
C ASP A 440 -7.78 -7.61 11.84
N GLY A 441 -6.97 -7.38 10.79
CA GLY A 441 -7.35 -7.58 9.40
C GLY A 441 -8.15 -6.43 8.77
N ARG A 442 -8.79 -5.58 9.56
CA ARG A 442 -9.43 -4.34 9.09
C ARG A 442 -8.48 -3.16 9.18
N VAL A 443 -7.66 -3.15 10.23
CA VAL A 443 -6.48 -2.33 10.38
C VAL A 443 -5.26 -3.25 10.42
N CYS A 444 -4.36 -3.08 9.46
CA CYS A 444 -3.08 -3.78 9.41
C CYS A 444 -1.94 -2.76 9.45
N VAL A 445 -0.97 -2.99 10.33
CA VAL A 445 0.23 -2.18 10.50
C VAL A 445 1.47 -2.99 10.14
N GLU A 446 2.50 -2.32 9.60
CA GLU A 446 3.74 -2.95 9.16
C GLU A 446 4.49 -3.61 10.34
N ILE A 447 4.99 -4.83 10.14
CA ILE A 447 5.87 -5.47 11.12
C ILE A 447 7.29 -4.97 10.90
N LYS A 448 7.81 -4.18 11.85
CA LYS A 448 9.19 -3.71 11.83
C LYS A 448 10.12 -4.74 12.50
N ASN A 449 10.52 -5.75 11.74
CA ASN A 449 11.33 -6.88 12.23
C ASN A 449 12.57 -6.45 13.03
N CYS A 450 13.27 -5.40 12.59
CA CYS A 450 14.47 -4.89 13.26
C CYS A 450 14.18 -4.28 14.65
N GLN A 451 12.95 -3.86 14.92
CA GLN A 451 12.52 -3.32 16.21
C GLN A 451 11.98 -4.41 17.16
N LEU A 452 11.77 -5.63 16.65
CA LEU A 452 11.38 -6.76 17.48
C LEU A 452 12.60 -7.32 18.23
N LYS A 453 12.36 -8.01 19.35
CA LYS A 453 13.42 -8.65 20.14
C LYS A 453 14.31 -9.60 19.33
N ARG A 454 13.78 -10.24 18.28
CA ARG A 454 14.54 -11.14 17.41
C ARG A 454 15.34 -10.44 16.31
N ARG A 455 15.24 -9.12 16.15
CA ARG A 455 15.92 -8.31 15.11
C ARG A 455 15.83 -8.93 13.70
N GLY A 456 14.65 -9.43 13.31
CA GLY A 456 14.47 -10.10 12.02
C GLY A 456 15.29 -11.38 11.81
N GLY A 457 15.87 -11.96 12.87
CA GLY A 457 16.81 -13.08 12.77
C GLY A 457 18.25 -12.64 12.52
N CYS A 458 18.55 -11.34 12.48
CA CYS A 458 19.91 -10.83 12.37
C CYS A 458 20.72 -11.15 13.63
N SER A 459 21.99 -11.52 13.43
CA SER A 459 22.97 -11.61 14.52
C SER A 459 23.03 -10.29 15.30
N PRO A 460 23.28 -10.31 16.63
CA PRO A 460 23.48 -9.09 17.42
C PRO A 460 24.54 -8.15 16.85
N ASN A 461 25.54 -8.70 16.14
CA ASN A 461 26.63 -7.94 15.52
C ASN A 461 26.35 -7.53 14.06
N ALA A 462 25.21 -7.93 13.50
CA ALA A 462 24.81 -7.53 12.17
C ALA A 462 23.96 -6.24 12.23
N ASP A 463 24.13 -5.40 11.23
CA ASP A 463 23.24 -4.27 10.99
C ASP A 463 21.90 -4.77 10.44
N CYS A 464 20.80 -4.29 11.01
CA CYS A 464 19.45 -4.69 10.61
C CYS A 464 18.79 -3.53 9.91
N ASN A 465 18.68 -3.64 8.59
CA ASN A 465 18.09 -2.63 7.74
C ASN A 465 16.65 -3.02 7.41
N HIS A 466 15.69 -2.21 7.86
CA HIS A 466 14.29 -2.39 7.52
C HIS A 466 14.07 -1.97 6.07
N ILE A 467 13.66 -2.93 5.23
CA ILE A 467 13.45 -2.70 3.79
C ILE A 467 11.98 -2.80 3.37
N GLY A 468 11.09 -3.10 4.32
CA GLY A 468 9.65 -3.10 4.11
C GLY A 468 8.88 -3.93 5.14
N PRO A 469 7.55 -4.10 4.98
CA PRO A 469 6.68 -4.83 5.88
C PRO A 469 7.17 -6.26 6.12
N GLY A 470 7.64 -6.51 7.33
CA GLY A 470 8.19 -7.79 7.76
C GLY A 470 9.47 -8.21 7.03
N GLN A 471 10.27 -7.26 6.53
CA GLN A 471 11.53 -7.52 5.84
C GLN A 471 12.71 -6.84 6.53
#